data_AF-A0A5C6RJX1-F1
#
_entry.id   AF-A0A5C6RJX1-F1
#
_cell.length_a   1.000
_cell.length_b   1.000
_cell.length_c   1.000
_cell.angle_alpha   90.00
_cell.angle_beta   90.00
_cell.angle_gamma   90.00
#
_symmetry.space_group_name_H-M   'P 1'
#
loop_
_entity.id
_entity.type
_entity.pdbx_description
1 polymer ?
#
loop_
_entity_poly.entity_id
_entity_poly.type
_entity_poly.pdbx_seq_one_letter_code
_entity_poly.pdbx_strand_id
1 'polypeptide(L)'
;MDRSGIHLQVKQAVGRGRLVQAMDILENSLEEQSPYADVLTILRARLSRVKQEEQLGAISVQEAGPERVRVQIALLELSAAWAEGKAVPRSGPAWPWARILAGTGLGLLLLASAWLFWPASSDSLTVFVHGKNGVRELPLQNRGAVRLIYGQAVRAKGINEAGQAVFNEIPASFFSAGAQVRIEVEDTEGEPYYNLAEDSLYNLRPGQPVFVAVGLSGLDRLFGSVQDFETGQPIAGATVRVGALHGHSDSTGWFSISIPEAEQRQFQTLRVFKEGYTPWKASRIPPQAQQEIEVMLKIEQ
;
A
#
# COMPACT_ATOMS: atom_id res chain seq x y z
N MET A 1 36.93 14.11 -35.07
CA MET A 1 35.48 14.13 -35.37
C MET A 1 34.90 15.46 -34.93
N ASP A 2 33.95 16.02 -35.68
CA ASP A 2 33.24 17.24 -35.28
C ASP A 2 32.34 16.95 -34.07
N ARG A 3 32.65 17.56 -32.92
CA ARG A 3 31.92 17.32 -31.68
C ARG A 3 30.47 17.80 -31.75
N SER A 4 30.20 18.84 -32.54
CA SER A 4 28.84 19.36 -32.76
C SER A 4 27.98 18.36 -33.53
N GLY A 5 28.55 17.74 -34.57
CA GLY A 5 27.92 16.66 -35.32
C GLY A 5 27.57 15.45 -34.46
N ILE A 6 28.46 15.05 -33.54
CA ILE A 6 28.19 13.96 -32.59
C ILE A 6 27.07 14.31 -31.61
N HIS A 7 27.05 15.52 -31.03
CA HIS A 7 25.94 15.96 -30.16
C HIS A 7 24.59 15.91 -30.90
N LEU A 8 24.55 16.32 -32.17
CA LEU A 8 23.33 16.24 -32.98
C LEU A 8 22.88 14.79 -33.19
N GLN A 9 23.80 13.85 -33.44
CA GLN A 9 23.48 12.42 -33.57
C GLN A 9 22.94 11.84 -32.26
N VAL A 10 23.56 12.18 -31.12
CA VAL A 10 23.07 11.80 -29.78
C VAL A 10 21.65 12.34 -29.57
N LYS A 11 21.41 13.61 -29.89
CA LYS A 11 20.09 14.26 -29.77
C LYS A 11 19.02 13.58 -30.62
N GLN A 12 19.35 13.20 -31.85
CA GLN A 12 18.42 12.47 -32.73
C GLN A 12 18.11 11.06 -32.21
N ALA A 13 19.12 10.33 -31.74
CA ALA A 13 18.93 8.99 -31.17
C ALA A 13 18.06 9.04 -29.89
N VAL A 14 18.33 10.03 -29.02
CA VAL A 14 17.52 10.35 -27.84
C VAL A 14 16.06 10.66 -28.22
N GLY A 15 15.82 11.54 -29.20
CA GLY A 15 14.48 11.91 -29.64
C GLY A 15 13.66 10.74 -30.21
N ARG A 16 14.32 9.66 -30.62
CA ARG A 16 13.71 8.39 -31.08
C ARG A 16 13.59 7.34 -29.97
N GLY A 17 13.89 7.69 -28.72
CA GLY A 17 13.87 6.75 -27.58
C GLY A 17 15.00 5.72 -27.58
N ARG A 18 16.04 5.88 -28.40
CA ARG A 18 17.14 4.91 -28.55
C ARG A 18 18.32 5.26 -27.63
N LEU A 19 18.08 5.22 -26.31
CA LEU A 19 19.07 5.66 -25.31
C LEU A 19 20.38 4.87 -25.33
N VAL A 20 20.33 3.56 -25.57
CA VAL A 20 21.55 2.73 -25.66
C VAL A 20 22.40 3.17 -26.87
N GLN A 21 21.77 3.28 -28.05
CA GLN A 21 22.44 3.77 -29.25
C GLN A 21 23.06 5.16 -29.04
N ALA A 22 22.35 6.06 -28.34
CA ALA A 22 22.84 7.40 -28.04
C ALA A 22 24.09 7.38 -27.12
N MET A 23 24.13 6.47 -26.14
CA MET A 23 25.30 6.28 -25.29
C MET A 23 26.47 5.70 -26.08
N ASP A 24 26.24 4.72 -26.96
CA ASP A 24 27.29 4.09 -27.77
C ASP A 24 27.91 5.10 -28.75
N ILE A 25 27.11 5.99 -29.35
CA ILE A 25 27.60 7.08 -30.21
C ILE A 25 28.54 7.99 -29.42
N LEU A 26 28.14 8.35 -28.19
CA LEU A 26 28.95 9.23 -27.35
C LEU A 26 30.22 8.52 -26.88
N GLU A 27 30.14 7.29 -26.39
CA GLU A 27 31.27 6.49 -25.90
C GLU A 27 32.36 6.32 -26.96
N ASN A 28 31.98 5.93 -28.18
CA ASN A 28 32.91 5.77 -29.29
C ASN A 28 33.58 7.08 -29.74
N SER A 29 33.04 8.22 -29.30
CA SER A 29 33.58 9.55 -29.58
C SER A 29 34.44 10.11 -28.44
N LEU A 30 34.41 9.50 -27.25
CA LEU A 30 35.20 9.90 -26.10
C LEU A 30 36.62 9.33 -26.19
N GLU A 31 37.60 10.09 -25.68
CA GLU A 31 38.95 9.59 -25.45
C GLU A 31 38.97 8.62 -24.25
N GLU A 32 39.86 7.63 -24.28
CA GLU A 32 39.90 6.52 -23.31
C GLU A 32 40.04 6.96 -21.84
N GLN A 33 40.58 8.16 -21.58
CA GLN A 33 40.74 8.75 -20.25
C GLN A 33 39.86 9.98 -20.03
N SER A 34 38.78 10.11 -20.80
CA SER A 34 37.89 11.25 -20.71
C SER A 34 37.06 11.19 -19.42
N PRO A 35 36.96 12.27 -18.63
CA PRO A 35 36.11 12.29 -17.44
C PRO A 35 34.61 12.18 -17.76
N TYR A 36 34.24 12.31 -19.03
CA TYR A 36 32.90 12.04 -19.55
C TYR A 36 32.57 10.54 -19.57
N ALA A 37 33.58 9.67 -19.67
CA ALA A 37 33.41 8.22 -19.73
C ALA A 37 32.82 7.71 -18.41
N ASP A 38 33.33 8.18 -17.27
CA ASP A 38 32.84 7.81 -15.94
C ASP A 38 31.34 8.14 -15.76
N VAL A 39 30.93 9.34 -16.20
CA VAL A 39 29.52 9.75 -16.12
C VAL A 39 28.66 8.89 -17.04
N LEU A 40 29.15 8.56 -18.23
CA LEU A 40 28.46 7.70 -19.18
C LEU A 40 28.28 6.27 -18.63
N THR A 41 29.29 5.74 -17.92
CA THR A 41 29.20 4.44 -17.22
C THR A 41 28.09 4.45 -16.16
N ILE A 42 27.97 5.53 -15.38
CA ILE A 42 26.91 5.67 -14.37
C ILE A 42 25.52 5.71 -15.04
N LEU A 43 25.36 6.48 -16.12
CA LEU A 43 24.10 6.55 -16.85
C LEU A 43 23.70 5.19 -17.44
N ARG A 44 24.67 4.43 -17.96
CA ARG A 44 24.45 3.08 -18.48
C ARG A 44 24.02 2.12 -17.37
N ALA A 45 24.70 2.13 -16.22
CA ALA A 45 24.34 1.30 -15.07
C ALA A 45 22.91 1.58 -14.58
N ARG A 46 22.52 2.87 -14.52
CA ARG A 46 21.17 3.29 -14.12
C ARG A 46 20.11 2.82 -15.10
N LEU A 47 20.36 2.97 -16.41
CA LEU A 47 19.43 2.49 -17.44
C LEU A 47 19.29 0.95 -17.43
N SER A 48 20.39 0.23 -17.24
CA SER A 48 20.38 -1.24 -17.15
C SER A 48 19.58 -1.72 -15.95
N ARG A 49 19.73 -1.06 -14.79
CA ARG A 49 18.96 -1.37 -13.58
C ARG A 49 17.45 -1.22 -13.82
N VAL A 50 17.01 -0.10 -14.42
CA VAL A 50 15.59 0.13 -14.73
C VAL A 50 15.03 -0.94 -15.65
N LYS A 51 15.79 -1.32 -16.69
CA LYS A 51 15.39 -2.42 -17.61
C LYS A 51 15.29 -3.76 -16.91
N GLN A 52 16.22 -4.05 -16.00
CA GLN A 52 16.23 -5.31 -15.24
C GLN A 52 15.04 -5.37 -14.27
N GLU A 53 14.77 -4.29 -13.53
CA GLU A 53 13.63 -4.21 -12.61
C GLU A 53 12.29 -4.34 -13.36
N GLU A 54 12.17 -3.76 -14.55
CA GLU A 54 10.99 -3.91 -15.42
C GLU A 54 10.83 -5.34 -15.95
N GLN A 55 11.92 -6.00 -16.38
CA GLN A 55 11.90 -7.39 -16.83
C GLN A 55 11.53 -8.37 -15.72
N LEU A 56 11.92 -8.06 -14.48
CA LEU A 56 11.58 -8.84 -13.29
C LEU A 56 10.18 -8.53 -12.75
N GLY A 57 9.45 -7.56 -13.34
CA GLY A 57 8.14 -7.12 -12.86
C GLY A 57 8.19 -6.40 -11.51
N ALA A 58 9.38 -5.95 -11.08
CA ALA A 58 9.58 -5.25 -9.81
C ALA A 58 9.09 -3.78 -9.87
N ILE A 59 9.01 -3.22 -11.08
CA ILE A 59 8.44 -1.90 -11.35
C ILE A 59 7.53 -1.97 -12.58
N SER A 60 6.44 -1.20 -12.57
CA SER A 60 5.56 -1.06 -13.72
C SER A 60 6.18 -0.16 -14.80
N VAL A 61 5.67 -0.28 -16.05
CA VAL A 61 6.07 0.58 -17.17
C VAL A 61 5.83 2.07 -16.86
N GLN A 62 4.82 2.39 -16.05
CA GLN A 62 4.50 3.75 -15.62
C GLN A 62 5.54 4.29 -14.61
N GLU A 63 6.03 3.44 -13.71
CA GLU A 63 7.06 3.79 -12.72
C GLU A 63 8.47 3.87 -13.34
N ALA A 64 8.74 3.11 -14.41
CA ALA A 64 10.00 3.17 -15.15
C ALA A 64 10.15 4.44 -16.00
N GLY A 65 9.03 5.09 -16.37
CA GLY A 65 9.00 6.27 -17.24
C GLY A 65 9.85 7.45 -16.73
N PRO A 66 9.64 7.93 -15.48
CA PRO A 66 10.40 9.04 -14.92
C PRO A 66 11.92 8.84 -14.91
N GLU A 67 12.39 7.62 -14.62
CA GLU A 67 13.83 7.33 -14.58
C GLU A 67 14.47 7.31 -15.98
N ARG A 68 13.75 6.81 -17.00
CA ARG A 68 14.21 6.91 -18.41
C ARG A 68 14.33 8.37 -18.87
N VAL A 69 13.38 9.22 -18.47
CA VAL A 69 13.43 10.67 -18.77
C VAL A 69 14.63 11.34 -18.10
N ARG A 70 14.96 10.96 -16.86
CA ARG A 70 16.16 11.49 -16.18
C ARG A 70 17.45 11.11 -16.90
N VAL A 71 17.59 9.85 -17.31
CA VAL A 71 18.75 9.38 -18.10
C VAL A 71 18.82 10.12 -19.45
N GLN A 72 17.67 10.35 -20.08
CA GLN A 72 17.59 11.08 -21.35
C GLN A 72 18.14 12.51 -21.23
N ILE A 73 17.70 13.25 -20.21
CA ILE A 73 18.14 14.63 -19.96
C ILE A 73 19.64 14.66 -19.67
N ALA A 74 20.10 13.78 -18.77
CA ALA A 74 21.52 13.71 -18.41
C ALA A 74 22.43 13.40 -19.60
N LEU A 75 22.00 12.51 -20.51
CA LEU A 75 22.76 12.16 -21.70
C LEU A 75 22.84 13.33 -22.71
N LEU A 76 21.75 14.08 -22.89
CA LEU A 76 21.74 15.26 -23.75
C LEU A 76 22.68 16.34 -23.20
N GLU A 77 22.65 16.59 -21.90
CA GLU A 77 23.53 17.57 -21.27
C GLU A 77 25.01 17.14 -21.31
N LEU A 78 25.29 15.86 -21.05
CA LEU A 78 26.64 15.32 -21.11
C LEU A 78 27.23 15.51 -22.52
N SER A 79 26.46 15.18 -23.55
CA SER A 79 26.90 15.34 -24.94
C SER A 79 27.06 16.81 -25.35
N ALA A 80 26.21 17.71 -24.85
CA ALA A 80 26.34 19.16 -25.09
C ALA A 80 27.60 19.72 -24.42
N ALA A 81 27.84 19.38 -23.16
CA ALA A 81 29.02 19.82 -22.43
C ALA A 81 30.32 19.33 -23.07
N TRP A 82 30.34 18.08 -23.55
CA TRP A 82 31.46 17.52 -24.31
C TRP A 82 31.68 18.25 -25.64
N ALA A 83 30.59 18.55 -26.37
CA ALA A 83 30.68 19.29 -27.62
C ALA A 83 31.25 20.71 -27.46
N GLU A 84 30.88 21.37 -26.36
CA GLU A 84 31.37 22.70 -25.99
C GLU A 84 32.77 22.67 -25.35
N GLY A 85 33.36 21.49 -25.12
CA GLY A 85 34.67 21.34 -24.49
C GLY A 85 34.74 21.85 -23.04
N LYS A 86 33.61 21.89 -22.34
CA LYS A 86 33.54 22.30 -20.93
C LYS A 86 34.22 21.24 -20.06
N ALA A 87 34.64 21.56 -18.84
CA ALA A 87 35.17 20.53 -17.95
C ALA A 87 34.02 19.68 -17.38
N VAL A 88 34.20 18.36 -17.28
CA VAL A 88 33.37 17.53 -16.40
C VAL A 88 33.86 17.79 -14.98
N PRO A 89 33.07 18.40 -14.09
CA PRO A 89 33.61 18.73 -12.80
C PRO A 89 33.62 17.49 -11.92
N ARG A 90 34.72 17.29 -11.19
CA ARG A 90 34.83 16.22 -10.18
C ARG A 90 33.87 16.53 -9.04
N SER A 91 33.10 15.52 -8.62
CA SER A 91 32.12 15.52 -7.52
C SER A 91 32.32 16.62 -6.46
N GLY A 92 31.59 17.73 -6.62
CA GLY A 92 31.51 18.82 -5.66
C GLY A 92 30.08 19.38 -5.61
N PRO A 93 29.56 19.79 -4.43
CA PRO A 93 28.14 20.08 -4.21
C PRO A 93 27.60 21.36 -4.87
N ALA A 94 28.35 22.01 -5.77
CA ALA A 94 28.09 23.40 -6.17
C ALA A 94 27.71 23.65 -7.66
N TRP A 95 27.43 22.64 -8.50
CA TRP A 95 26.95 22.92 -9.89
C TRP A 95 26.06 21.81 -10.49
N PRO A 96 25.30 22.05 -11.60
CA PRO A 96 23.90 21.62 -11.78
C PRO A 96 23.71 20.12 -12.09
N TRP A 97 24.75 19.40 -12.52
CA TRP A 97 24.69 17.96 -12.79
C TRP A 97 24.79 17.12 -11.50
N ALA A 98 25.37 17.65 -10.41
CA ALA A 98 25.17 17.09 -9.07
C ALA A 98 23.68 17.13 -8.71
N ARG A 99 22.92 18.08 -9.27
CA ARG A 99 21.46 18.13 -9.13
C ARG A 99 20.74 17.24 -10.15
N ILE A 100 21.39 16.66 -11.15
CA ILE A 100 20.75 15.68 -12.05
C ILE A 100 21.04 14.25 -11.58
N LEU A 101 22.17 14.05 -10.91
CA LEU A 101 22.45 12.85 -10.12
C LEU A 101 21.73 12.89 -8.75
N ALA A 102 21.52 14.08 -8.17
CA ALA A 102 20.68 14.33 -7.00
C ALA A 102 19.64 15.42 -7.30
N GLY A 103 18.60 15.06 -8.05
CA GLY A 103 17.42 15.89 -8.40
C GLY A 103 17.43 17.41 -8.12
N THR A 104 17.43 18.24 -9.19
CA THR A 104 16.86 19.59 -9.43
C THR A 104 17.72 20.53 -10.30
N GLY A 105 17.35 20.69 -11.58
CA GLY A 105 17.01 22.00 -12.20
C GLY A 105 18.10 23.04 -12.54
N LEU A 106 18.12 23.46 -13.83
CA LEU A 106 17.90 24.86 -14.24
C LEU A 106 17.69 24.99 -15.77
N GLY A 107 16.44 25.12 -16.22
CA GLY A 107 16.06 25.70 -17.51
C GLY A 107 15.48 27.09 -17.26
N LEU A 108 16.29 28.14 -17.38
CA LEU A 108 15.93 29.48 -16.91
C LEU A 108 15.36 30.41 -18.01
N LEU A 109 14.86 29.87 -19.12
CA LEU A 109 14.27 30.69 -20.20
C LEU A 109 12.87 30.24 -20.69
N LEU A 110 12.24 29.28 -20.00
CA LEU A 110 10.80 28.96 -20.11
C LEU A 110 10.05 29.29 -18.79
N LEU A 111 10.57 30.24 -18.02
CA LEU A 111 10.11 30.52 -16.65
C LEU A 111 9.03 31.59 -16.52
N ALA A 112 8.41 32.05 -17.60
CA ALA A 112 7.22 32.91 -17.46
C ALA A 112 5.91 32.11 -17.60
N SER A 113 5.89 31.02 -18.37
CA SER A 113 4.72 30.15 -18.52
C SER A 113 4.68 28.97 -17.54
N ALA A 114 5.82 28.58 -16.97
CA ALA A 114 5.92 27.49 -15.99
C ALA A 114 5.55 27.90 -14.54
N TRP A 115 5.41 29.20 -14.23
CA TRP A 115 4.86 29.63 -12.93
C TRP A 115 3.38 29.29 -12.77
N LEU A 116 2.68 28.95 -13.85
CA LEU A 116 1.33 28.39 -13.79
C LEU A 116 1.28 26.87 -13.51
N PHE A 117 2.43 26.19 -13.49
CA PHE A 117 2.53 24.73 -13.27
C PHE A 117 3.64 24.38 -12.26
N TRP A 118 3.79 25.19 -11.20
CA TRP A 118 4.57 24.71 -10.04
C TRP A 118 3.82 23.51 -9.45
N PRO A 119 4.45 22.34 -9.24
CA PRO A 119 3.80 21.28 -8.48
C PRO A 119 3.50 21.88 -7.11
N ALA A 120 2.22 21.83 -6.70
CA ALA A 120 1.85 22.10 -5.33
C ALA A 120 2.83 21.35 -4.44
N SER A 121 3.41 22.04 -3.44
CA SER A 121 4.26 21.39 -2.45
C SER A 121 3.59 20.09 -2.02
N SER A 122 4.33 18.99 -2.01
CA SER A 122 3.78 17.72 -1.63
C SER A 122 4.32 17.35 -0.26
N ASP A 123 3.44 16.84 0.59
CA ASP A 123 3.78 16.44 1.95
C ASP A 123 3.51 14.94 2.11
N SER A 124 4.08 14.36 3.15
CA SER A 124 3.85 12.97 3.53
C SER A 124 2.73 12.87 4.55
N LEU A 125 1.91 11.84 4.43
CA LEU A 125 0.89 11.47 5.40
C LEU A 125 1.24 10.10 5.99
N THR A 126 1.36 10.04 7.31
CA THR A 126 1.40 8.77 8.04
C THR A 126 0.04 8.47 8.63
N VAL A 127 -0.53 7.33 8.28
CA VAL A 127 -1.76 6.80 8.86
C VAL A 127 -1.41 5.69 9.84
N PHE A 128 -1.83 5.81 11.09
CA PHE A 128 -1.72 4.79 12.11
C PHE A 128 -3.06 4.08 12.27
N VAL A 129 -3.08 2.77 12.05
CA VAL A 129 -4.28 1.95 12.18
C VAL A 129 -4.25 1.26 13.55
N HIS A 130 -5.29 1.46 14.34
CA HIS A 130 -5.39 0.91 15.69
C HIS A 130 -6.78 0.35 16.00
N GLY A 131 -6.86 -0.51 17.01
CA GLY A 131 -8.11 -1.13 17.45
C GLY A 131 -8.98 -0.20 18.30
N LYS A 132 -10.18 -0.70 18.63
CA LYS A 132 -11.19 0.01 19.45
C LYS A 132 -10.68 0.42 20.84
N ASN A 133 -9.69 -0.28 21.39
CA ASN A 133 -9.12 0.00 22.71
C ASN A 133 -7.95 1.01 22.68
N GLY A 134 -7.70 1.64 21.52
CA GLY A 134 -6.74 2.73 21.36
C GLY A 134 -5.42 2.34 20.68
N VAL A 135 -4.50 3.30 20.58
CA VAL A 135 -3.30 3.25 19.71
C VAL A 135 -2.29 2.13 20.01
N ARG A 136 -2.43 1.43 21.14
CA ARG A 136 -1.57 0.29 21.51
C ARG A 136 -2.10 -1.05 20.97
N GLU A 137 -3.39 -1.10 20.64
CA GLU A 137 -4.00 -2.26 20.00
C GLU A 137 -3.80 -2.12 18.50
N LEU A 138 -2.99 -2.99 17.90
CA LEU A 138 -2.62 -2.90 16.49
C LEU A 138 -3.11 -4.18 15.77
N PRO A 139 -4.43 -4.29 15.49
CA PRO A 139 -5.04 -5.52 15.00
C PRO A 139 -4.61 -5.87 13.56
N LEU A 140 -3.99 -4.94 12.84
CA LEU A 140 -3.61 -5.08 11.44
C LEU A 140 -2.10 -4.88 11.21
N GLN A 141 -1.25 -5.20 12.20
CA GLN A 141 0.20 -5.19 11.98
C GLN A 141 0.60 -6.15 10.86
N ASN A 142 1.42 -5.66 9.92
CA ASN A 142 1.93 -6.42 8.77
C ASN A 142 0.85 -7.05 7.86
N ARG A 143 -0.39 -6.56 7.91
CA ARG A 143 -1.50 -7.10 7.11
C ARG A 143 -2.52 -6.03 6.77
N GLY A 144 -3.23 -6.21 5.66
CA GLY A 144 -4.15 -5.20 5.15
C GLY A 144 -3.46 -3.97 4.57
N ALA A 145 -4.28 -3.10 4.02
CA ALA A 145 -3.87 -1.85 3.41
C ALA A 145 -4.78 -0.71 3.88
N VAL A 146 -4.21 0.47 3.93
CA VAL A 146 -4.95 1.72 4.02
C VAL A 146 -5.20 2.23 2.61
N ARG A 147 -6.46 2.56 2.32
CA ARG A 147 -6.89 3.22 1.10
C ARG A 147 -7.19 4.69 1.38
N LEU A 148 -6.39 5.57 0.79
CA LEU A 148 -6.51 7.02 0.88
C LEU A 148 -7.17 7.55 -0.40
N ILE A 149 -8.28 8.26 -0.23
CA ILE A 149 -9.09 8.83 -1.32
C ILE A 149 -9.12 10.36 -1.15
N TYR A 150 -8.64 11.08 -2.15
CA TYR A 150 -8.56 12.54 -2.13
C TYR A 150 -8.77 13.12 -3.53
N GLY A 151 -9.75 14.02 -3.68
CA GLY A 151 -10.17 14.50 -5.00
C GLY A 151 -10.62 13.35 -5.89
N GLN A 152 -9.91 13.12 -7.00
CA GLN A 152 -10.13 12.00 -7.93
C GLN A 152 -9.07 10.89 -7.78
N ALA A 153 -8.12 11.05 -6.86
CA ALA A 153 -7.05 10.10 -6.65
C ALA A 153 -7.44 9.06 -5.59
N VAL A 154 -7.11 7.81 -5.88
CA VAL A 154 -7.19 6.68 -4.94
C VAL A 154 -5.80 6.07 -4.83
N ARG A 155 -5.30 5.92 -3.60
CA ARG A 155 -3.98 5.34 -3.31
C ARG A 155 -4.15 4.30 -2.22
N ALA A 156 -3.51 3.15 -2.37
CA ALA A 156 -3.45 2.12 -1.34
C ALA A 156 -2.01 1.92 -0.87
N LYS A 157 -1.82 1.69 0.43
CA LYS A 157 -0.53 1.38 1.04
C LYS A 157 -0.70 0.31 2.11
N GLY A 158 0.13 -0.73 2.04
CA GLY A 158 0.15 -1.79 3.05
C GLY A 158 0.49 -1.26 4.44
N ILE A 159 -0.06 -1.93 5.46
CA ILE A 159 0.19 -1.62 6.87
C ILE A 159 1.44 -2.37 7.34
N ASN A 160 2.41 -1.66 7.89
CA ASN A 160 3.68 -2.23 8.34
C ASN A 160 3.62 -2.80 9.78
N GLU A 161 4.76 -3.22 10.32
CA GLU A 161 4.90 -3.81 11.66
C GLU A 161 4.48 -2.85 12.80
N ALA A 162 4.60 -1.54 12.57
CA ALA A 162 4.21 -0.52 13.53
C ALA A 162 2.74 -0.12 13.41
N GLY A 163 1.95 -0.80 12.56
CA GLY A 163 0.56 -0.45 12.27
C GLY A 163 0.43 0.82 11.42
N GLN A 164 1.45 1.16 10.63
CA GLN A 164 1.49 2.40 9.85
C GLN A 164 1.37 2.14 8.35
N ALA A 165 0.70 3.05 7.66
CA ALA A 165 0.75 3.21 6.21
C ALA A 165 1.26 4.62 5.86
N VAL A 166 2.31 4.70 5.05
CA VAL A 166 2.96 5.97 4.68
C VAL A 166 2.64 6.33 3.24
N PHE A 167 1.99 7.47 3.05
CA PHE A 167 1.67 8.05 1.76
C PHE A 167 2.59 9.23 1.50
N ASN A 168 3.35 9.16 0.42
CA ASN A 168 4.19 10.26 -0.03
C ASN A 168 3.47 11.04 -1.13
N GLU A 169 3.91 12.27 -1.35
CA GLU A 169 3.49 13.11 -2.47
C GLU A 169 2.00 13.51 -2.45
N ILE A 170 1.44 13.74 -1.26
CA ILE A 170 0.07 14.26 -1.14
C ILE A 170 0.09 15.77 -1.41
N PRO A 171 -0.75 16.30 -2.31
CA PRO A 171 -0.75 17.74 -2.61
C PRO A 171 -1.07 18.57 -1.37
N ALA A 172 -0.29 19.65 -1.13
CA ALA A 172 -0.46 20.53 0.03
C ALA A 172 -1.87 21.12 0.17
N SER A 173 -2.62 21.22 -0.93
CA SER A 173 -4.02 21.66 -0.90
C SER A 173 -4.88 20.80 0.04
N PHE A 174 -4.57 19.52 0.21
CA PHE A 174 -5.30 18.60 1.09
C PHE A 174 -4.91 18.70 2.56
N PHE A 175 -3.87 19.46 2.90
CA PHE A 175 -3.49 19.78 4.28
C PHE A 175 -3.97 21.17 4.73
N SER A 176 -4.70 21.87 3.85
CA SER A 176 -5.31 23.17 4.14
C SER A 176 -6.54 23.00 5.02
N ALA A 177 -6.88 24.03 5.80
CA ALA A 177 -8.12 24.04 6.58
C ALA A 177 -9.35 23.82 5.68
N GLY A 178 -10.16 22.83 6.03
CA GLY A 178 -11.41 22.49 5.33
C GLY A 178 -11.28 21.45 4.21
N ALA A 179 -10.07 21.01 3.86
CA ALA A 179 -9.89 19.87 2.97
C ALA A 179 -10.05 18.56 3.74
N GLN A 180 -10.96 17.70 3.27
CA GLN A 180 -11.18 16.37 3.81
C GLN A 180 -10.68 15.31 2.84
N VAL A 181 -10.11 14.26 3.39
CA VAL A 181 -9.79 13.02 2.67
C VAL A 181 -10.57 11.88 3.29
N ARG A 182 -10.89 10.87 2.49
CA ARG A 182 -11.45 9.63 3.01
C ARG A 182 -10.33 8.61 3.20
N ILE A 183 -10.30 7.98 4.36
CA ILE A 183 -9.34 6.91 4.66
C ILE A 183 -10.12 5.67 5.03
N GLU A 184 -9.89 4.57 4.31
CA GLU A 184 -10.55 3.28 4.51
C GLU A 184 -9.49 2.20 4.73
N VAL A 185 -9.89 1.08 5.35
CA VAL A 185 -9.03 -0.09 5.50
C VAL A 185 -9.55 -1.22 4.62
N GLU A 186 -8.65 -1.91 3.93
CA GLU A 186 -8.97 -2.99 2.99
C GLU A 186 -7.94 -4.14 3.09
N ASP A 187 -8.17 -5.21 2.32
CA ASP A 187 -7.26 -6.35 2.15
C ASP A 187 -6.88 -7.08 3.46
N THR A 188 -7.82 -7.17 4.39
CA THR A 188 -7.60 -7.70 5.75
C THR A 188 -7.63 -9.24 5.82
N GLU A 189 -7.13 -9.91 4.78
CA GLU A 189 -7.00 -11.37 4.70
C GLU A 189 -8.32 -12.14 4.95
N GLY A 190 -9.44 -11.53 4.55
CA GLY A 190 -10.78 -12.09 4.72
C GLY A 190 -11.45 -11.81 6.07
N GLU A 191 -10.79 -11.14 7.01
CA GLU A 191 -11.43 -10.68 8.25
C GLU A 191 -12.20 -9.36 8.00
N PRO A 192 -13.47 -9.23 8.38
CA PRO A 192 -14.31 -8.09 7.99
C PRO A 192 -14.10 -6.88 8.92
N TYR A 193 -12.92 -6.28 8.88
CA TYR A 193 -12.64 -5.04 9.58
C TYR A 193 -13.34 -3.85 8.94
N TYR A 194 -13.73 -2.89 9.78
CA TYR A 194 -14.34 -1.64 9.37
C TYR A 194 -13.78 -0.47 10.19
N ASN A 195 -13.90 0.73 9.62
CA ASN A 195 -13.58 1.97 10.30
C ASN A 195 -14.63 2.27 11.36
N LEU A 196 -14.18 2.60 12.58
CA LEU A 196 -15.10 3.03 13.64
C LEU A 196 -15.60 4.47 13.43
N ALA A 197 -14.90 5.27 12.62
CA ALA A 197 -15.37 6.58 12.20
C ALA A 197 -16.44 6.45 11.10
N GLU A 198 -17.65 6.91 11.39
CA GLU A 198 -18.86 6.69 10.58
C GLU A 198 -18.72 7.18 9.13
N ASP A 199 -18.16 8.37 8.91
CA ASP A 199 -17.97 8.95 7.58
C ASP A 199 -16.60 8.64 6.96
N SER A 200 -15.67 8.12 7.77
CA SER A 200 -14.28 7.89 7.40
C SER A 200 -13.57 9.13 6.81
N LEU A 201 -14.02 10.33 7.16
CA LEU A 201 -13.47 11.60 6.68
C LEU A 201 -12.49 12.19 7.70
N TYR A 202 -11.31 12.58 7.21
CA TYR A 202 -10.23 13.10 8.03
C TYR A 202 -9.71 14.43 7.48
N ASN A 203 -9.47 15.37 8.39
CA ASN A 203 -8.76 16.60 8.09
C ASN A 203 -7.27 16.37 8.27
N LEU A 204 -6.48 16.63 7.23
CA LEU A 204 -5.03 16.47 7.31
C LEU A 204 -4.38 17.74 7.85
N ARG A 205 -3.29 17.58 8.60
CA ARG A 205 -2.45 18.68 9.08
C ARG A 205 -0.99 18.38 8.72
N PRO A 206 -0.23 19.36 8.20
CA PRO A 206 1.16 19.14 7.80
C PRO A 206 1.99 18.54 8.94
N GLY A 207 2.73 17.46 8.63
CA GLY A 207 3.57 16.75 9.60
C GLY A 207 2.84 16.06 10.77
N GLN A 208 1.50 16.02 10.80
CA GLN A 208 0.75 15.30 11.83
C GLN A 208 0.23 13.95 11.31
N PRO A 209 0.42 12.86 12.07
CA PRO A 209 -0.16 11.58 11.71
C PRO A 209 -1.68 11.58 11.91
N VAL A 210 -2.38 10.74 11.12
CA VAL A 210 -3.80 10.45 11.30
C VAL A 210 -3.96 9.10 11.96
N PHE A 211 -4.79 9.03 13.00
CA PHE A 211 -5.11 7.79 13.69
C PHE A 211 -6.47 7.28 13.24
N VAL A 212 -6.50 6.08 12.68
CA VAL A 212 -7.68 5.41 12.17
C VAL A 212 -8.01 4.25 13.10
N ALA A 213 -9.14 4.36 13.79
CA ALA A 213 -9.65 3.32 14.65
C ALA A 213 -10.46 2.30 13.84
N VAL A 214 -10.17 1.01 14.00
CA VAL A 214 -10.85 -0.11 13.33
C VAL A 214 -11.43 -1.12 14.31
N GLY A 215 -12.47 -1.81 13.88
CA GLY A 215 -13.09 -2.92 14.61
C GLY A 215 -13.44 -4.08 13.68
N LEU A 216 -13.61 -5.27 14.26
CA LEU A 216 -14.16 -6.44 13.56
C LEU A 216 -15.69 -6.36 13.57
N SER A 217 -16.31 -6.56 12.40
CA SER A 217 -17.76 -6.68 12.29
C SER A 217 -18.22 -8.13 12.43
N GLY A 218 -19.54 -8.33 12.59
CA GLY A 218 -20.15 -9.66 12.67
C GLY A 218 -19.84 -10.42 13.97
N LEU A 219 -19.47 -9.72 15.04
CA LEU A 219 -19.21 -10.32 16.35
C LEU A 219 -20.46 -10.51 17.21
N ASP A 220 -21.60 -9.97 16.76
CA ASP A 220 -22.85 -9.80 17.48
C ASP A 220 -23.75 -11.05 17.50
N ARG A 221 -23.38 -12.10 16.76
CA ARG A 221 -24.22 -13.29 16.63
C ARG A 221 -23.43 -14.56 16.34
N LEU A 222 -23.85 -15.66 16.97
CA LEU A 222 -23.49 -17.03 16.59
C LEU A 222 -24.76 -17.82 16.29
N PHE A 223 -24.73 -18.67 15.27
CA PHE A 223 -25.88 -19.48 14.87
C PHE A 223 -25.43 -20.81 14.29
N GLY A 224 -26.34 -21.76 14.23
CA GLY A 224 -26.02 -23.13 13.84
C GLY A 224 -27.18 -24.08 13.96
N SER A 225 -26.90 -25.35 13.72
CA SER A 225 -27.84 -26.45 13.91
C SER A 225 -27.27 -27.52 14.84
N VAL A 226 -28.15 -28.15 15.61
CA VAL A 226 -27.84 -29.26 16.52
C VAL A 226 -28.51 -30.51 15.98
N GLN A 227 -27.72 -31.54 15.72
CA GLN A 227 -28.17 -32.80 15.15
C GLN A 227 -27.61 -33.99 15.93
N ASP A 228 -28.32 -35.09 15.85
CA ASP A 228 -27.90 -36.39 16.36
C ASP A 228 -26.84 -36.98 15.42
N PHE A 229 -25.69 -37.37 15.98
CA PHE A 229 -24.55 -37.84 15.21
C PHE A 229 -24.82 -39.15 14.44
N GLU A 230 -25.66 -40.04 14.97
CA GLU A 230 -25.91 -41.36 14.39
C GLU A 230 -27.00 -41.30 13.32
N THR A 231 -28.06 -40.52 13.59
CA THR A 231 -29.26 -40.49 12.74
C THR A 231 -29.32 -39.29 11.80
N GLY A 232 -28.54 -38.24 12.07
CA GLY A 232 -28.63 -36.94 11.37
C GLY A 232 -29.92 -36.17 11.66
N GLN A 233 -30.75 -36.63 12.60
CA GLN A 233 -32.00 -35.96 12.94
C GLN A 233 -31.73 -34.69 13.77
N PRO A 234 -32.52 -33.62 13.58
CA PRO A 234 -32.38 -32.40 14.37
C PRO A 234 -32.75 -32.64 15.84
N ILE A 235 -31.97 -32.05 16.75
CA ILE A 235 -32.21 -32.14 18.19
C ILE A 235 -32.83 -30.83 18.68
N ALA A 236 -34.10 -30.90 19.07
CA ALA A 236 -34.81 -29.77 19.65
C ALA A 236 -34.53 -29.59 21.15
N GLY A 237 -34.50 -28.34 21.61
CA GLY A 237 -34.34 -28.00 23.02
C GLY A 237 -32.98 -28.37 23.61
N ALA A 238 -31.91 -28.42 22.80
CA ALA A 238 -30.55 -28.50 23.30
C ALA A 238 -30.14 -27.14 23.84
N THR A 239 -29.56 -27.09 25.03
CA THR A 239 -29.06 -25.84 25.63
C THR A 239 -27.75 -25.46 24.98
N VAL A 240 -27.70 -24.28 24.37
CA VAL A 240 -26.54 -23.71 23.70
C VAL A 240 -25.98 -22.57 24.55
N ARG A 241 -24.67 -22.55 24.81
CA ARG A 241 -24.03 -21.57 25.70
C ARG A 241 -22.78 -20.95 25.09
N VAL A 242 -22.66 -19.63 25.23
CA VAL A 242 -21.48 -18.83 24.88
C VAL A 242 -21.13 -17.96 26.10
N GLY A 243 -20.13 -18.37 26.87
CA GLY A 243 -19.83 -17.69 28.15
C GLY A 243 -21.01 -17.77 29.13
N ALA A 244 -21.55 -16.62 29.52
CA ALA A 244 -22.75 -16.51 30.37
C ALA A 244 -24.06 -16.56 29.58
N LEU A 245 -24.00 -16.25 28.28
CA LEU A 245 -25.14 -16.27 27.36
C LEU A 245 -25.61 -17.70 27.12
N HIS A 246 -26.92 -17.88 27.02
CA HIS A 246 -27.51 -19.18 26.72
C HIS A 246 -28.83 -19.05 25.95
N GLY A 247 -29.17 -20.12 25.23
CA GLY A 247 -30.41 -20.28 24.48
C GLY A 247 -30.70 -21.76 24.24
N HIS A 248 -31.71 -22.05 23.43
CA HIS A 248 -32.11 -23.41 23.10
C HIS A 248 -32.25 -23.58 21.59
N SER A 249 -31.95 -24.78 21.08
CA SER A 249 -32.32 -25.14 19.71
C SER A 249 -33.84 -25.30 19.56
N ASP A 250 -34.37 -24.94 18.40
CA ASP A 250 -35.78 -25.06 18.08
C ASP A 250 -36.15 -26.46 17.53
N SER A 251 -37.37 -26.63 17.02
CA SER A 251 -37.85 -27.91 16.48
C SER A 251 -37.09 -28.41 15.24
N THR A 252 -36.36 -27.54 14.53
CA THR A 252 -35.51 -27.93 13.39
C THR A 252 -34.05 -28.11 13.82
N GLY A 253 -33.76 -28.04 15.11
CA GLY A 253 -32.42 -28.11 15.66
C GLY A 253 -31.65 -26.80 15.50
N TRP A 254 -32.24 -25.75 14.93
CA TRP A 254 -31.58 -24.48 14.70
C TRP A 254 -31.44 -23.67 15.98
N PHE A 255 -30.34 -22.94 16.12
CA PHE A 255 -30.13 -21.99 17.21
C PHE A 255 -29.51 -20.67 16.72
N SER A 256 -29.76 -19.61 17.48
CA SER A 256 -29.11 -18.31 17.30
C SER A 256 -28.90 -17.65 18.66
N ILE A 257 -27.67 -17.21 18.94
CA ILE A 257 -27.27 -16.53 20.16
C ILE A 257 -26.76 -15.13 19.77
N SER A 258 -27.44 -14.08 20.25
CA SER A 258 -26.95 -12.71 20.15
C SER A 258 -25.90 -12.43 21.22
N ILE A 259 -24.81 -11.77 20.84
CA ILE A 259 -23.66 -11.47 21.70
C ILE A 259 -23.60 -9.96 21.94
N PRO A 260 -23.93 -9.48 23.16
CA PRO A 260 -23.81 -8.07 23.52
C PRO A 260 -22.39 -7.57 23.35
N GLU A 261 -22.23 -6.29 22.99
CA GLU A 261 -20.94 -5.66 22.70
C GLU A 261 -19.85 -5.91 23.75
N ALA A 262 -20.23 -5.88 25.04
CA ALA A 262 -19.33 -6.14 26.16
C ALA A 262 -18.75 -7.57 26.20
N GLU A 263 -19.42 -8.53 25.56
CA GLU A 263 -19.00 -9.94 25.48
C GLU A 263 -18.42 -10.32 24.11
N GLN A 264 -18.42 -9.39 23.15
CA GLN A 264 -17.90 -9.62 21.80
C GLN A 264 -16.38 -9.81 21.81
N ARG A 265 -15.94 -10.90 21.18
CA ARG A 265 -14.53 -11.30 21.05
C ARG A 265 -14.32 -11.92 19.68
N GLN A 266 -13.11 -11.80 19.15
CA GLN A 266 -12.72 -12.44 17.88
C GLN A 266 -12.93 -13.97 17.91
N PHE A 267 -12.85 -14.57 19.10
CA PHE A 267 -13.00 -15.99 19.31
C PHE A 267 -13.90 -16.28 20.49
N GLN A 268 -14.91 -17.13 20.28
CA GLN A 268 -15.84 -17.58 21.30
C GLN A 268 -15.65 -19.05 21.64
N THR A 269 -16.18 -19.45 22.81
CA THR A 269 -16.30 -20.85 23.20
C THR A 269 -17.78 -21.21 23.24
N LEU A 270 -18.19 -22.16 22.41
CA LEU A 270 -19.55 -22.69 22.36
C LEU A 270 -19.61 -24.01 23.11
N ARG A 271 -20.63 -24.18 23.93
CA ARG A 271 -20.96 -25.45 24.59
C ARG A 271 -22.41 -25.79 24.31
N VAL A 272 -22.68 -27.04 23.96
CA VAL A 272 -24.02 -27.52 23.70
C VAL A 272 -24.28 -28.76 24.55
N PHE A 273 -25.43 -28.80 25.20
CA PHE A 273 -25.85 -29.87 26.08
C PHE A 273 -27.30 -30.26 25.81
N LYS A 274 -27.58 -31.56 25.88
CA LYS A 274 -28.92 -32.12 25.89
C LYS A 274 -28.90 -33.35 26.80
N GLU A 275 -29.92 -33.53 27.63
CA GLU A 275 -30.06 -34.75 28.43
C GLU A 275 -30.09 -36.00 27.53
N GLY A 276 -29.37 -37.05 27.94
CA GLY A 276 -29.18 -38.26 27.14
C GLY A 276 -28.06 -38.15 26.08
N TYR A 277 -27.38 -37.00 25.98
CA TYR A 277 -26.28 -36.78 25.05
C TYR A 277 -25.01 -36.32 25.77
N THR A 278 -23.86 -36.75 25.26
CA THR A 278 -22.56 -36.26 25.66
C THR A 278 -22.44 -34.76 25.32
N PRO A 279 -22.03 -33.90 26.27
CA PRO A 279 -21.86 -32.47 26.01
C PRO A 279 -20.83 -32.21 24.90
N TRP A 280 -21.17 -31.31 23.98
CA TRP A 280 -20.27 -30.86 22.92
C TRP A 280 -19.64 -29.50 23.26
N LYS A 281 -18.37 -29.32 22.89
CA LYS A 281 -17.63 -28.08 23.11
C LYS A 281 -16.68 -27.81 21.96
N ALA A 282 -16.73 -26.59 21.43
CA ALA A 282 -15.70 -26.04 20.56
C ALA A 282 -15.19 -24.71 21.12
N SER A 283 -13.89 -24.51 21.01
CA SER A 283 -13.22 -23.27 21.38
C SER A 283 -12.68 -22.62 20.11
N ARG A 284 -12.48 -21.30 20.15
CA ARG A 284 -11.97 -20.51 19.02
C ARG A 284 -12.90 -20.46 17.81
N ILE A 285 -14.21 -20.43 18.04
CA ILE A 285 -15.18 -20.15 16.98
C ILE A 285 -15.11 -18.66 16.62
N PRO A 286 -14.89 -18.28 15.35
CA PRO A 286 -14.87 -16.89 14.90
C PRO A 286 -16.27 -16.41 14.50
N PRO A 287 -17.00 -15.62 15.31
CA PRO A 287 -18.35 -15.17 14.93
C PRO A 287 -18.37 -14.33 13.65
N GLN A 288 -17.31 -13.57 13.40
CA GLN A 288 -17.11 -12.73 12.22
C GLN A 288 -17.11 -13.52 10.90
N ALA A 289 -16.88 -14.83 10.92
CA ALA A 289 -16.96 -15.67 9.73
C ALA A 289 -18.41 -15.82 9.23
N GLN A 290 -19.42 -15.52 10.07
CA GLN A 290 -20.85 -15.66 9.77
C GLN A 290 -21.19 -17.03 9.14
N GLN A 291 -20.49 -18.07 9.58
CA GLN A 291 -20.67 -19.44 9.12
C GLN A 291 -21.60 -20.19 10.08
N GLU A 292 -22.49 -21.00 9.52
CA GLU A 292 -23.32 -21.92 10.30
C GLU A 292 -22.45 -22.92 11.06
N ILE A 293 -22.72 -23.08 12.35
CA ILE A 293 -22.04 -24.06 13.19
C ILE A 293 -22.85 -25.35 13.22
N GLU A 294 -22.28 -26.42 12.68
CA GLU A 294 -22.85 -27.75 12.77
C GLU A 294 -22.41 -28.41 14.09
N VAL A 295 -23.37 -28.74 14.94
CA VAL A 295 -23.15 -29.41 16.22
C VAL A 295 -23.73 -30.81 16.16
N MET A 296 -22.86 -31.81 16.22
CA MET A 296 -23.25 -33.22 16.25
C MET A 296 -23.12 -33.77 17.67
N LEU A 297 -24.24 -34.11 18.31
CA LEU A 297 -24.27 -34.71 19.65
C LEU A 297 -24.30 -36.23 19.55
N LYS A 298 -23.56 -36.89 20.46
CA LYS A 298 -23.54 -38.35 20.59
C LYS A 298 -24.32 -38.76 21.83
N ILE A 299 -25.08 -39.85 21.74
CA ILE A 299 -25.81 -40.40 22.88
C ILE A 299 -24.82 -40.77 24.00
N GLU A 300 -25.15 -40.42 25.24
CA GLU A 300 -24.40 -40.81 26.42
C GLU A 300 -24.63 -42.31 26.69
N GLN A 301 -23.56 -43.11 26.63
CA GLN A 301 -23.61 -44.57 26.83
C GLN A 301 -23.59 -44.95 28.31
#